data_AF-A0A831KWE9-F1
#
_entry.id   AF-A0A831KWE9-F1
#
_cell.length_a   1.000
_cell.length_b   1.000
_cell.length_c   1.000
_cell.angle_alpha   90.00
_cell.angle_beta   90.00
_cell.angle_gamma   90.00
#
_symmetry.space_group_name_H-M   'P 1'
#
loop_
_entity.id
_entity.type
_entity.pdbx_description
1 polymer ?
#
loop_
_entity_poly.entity_id
_entity_poly.type
_entity_poly.pdbx_seq_one_letter_code
_entity_poly.pdbx_strand_id
1 'polypeptide(L)'
;TLADRTTRYREALGYIRKALKRRPNDPAILDSMGWVQYRLGHYPEALGFLRRALKLSGGNDEIAAHLGEVLWADGKHAAARKVWQAALRRHPDSTALRAVVKRLAP
;
A
#
# COMPACT_ATOMS: atom_id res chain seq x y z
N THR A 1 -8.56 -22.52 10.76
CA THR A 1 -8.85 -22.49 9.31
C THR A 1 -7.60 -22.03 8.61
N LEU A 2 -6.97 -22.90 7.79
CA LEU A 2 -5.65 -22.72 7.13
C LEU A 2 -4.82 -21.60 7.78
N ALA A 3 -4.38 -21.90 9.00
CA ALA A 3 -3.39 -21.10 9.69
C ALA A 3 -2.19 -20.95 8.75
N ASP A 4 -1.58 -19.77 8.76
CA ASP A 4 -0.47 -19.32 7.92
C ASP A 4 -0.85 -18.77 6.53
N ARG A 5 -1.38 -17.54 6.54
CA ARG A 5 -1.38 -16.64 5.37
C ARG A 5 0.04 -16.31 4.85
N THR A 6 1.11 -16.82 5.47
CA THR A 6 2.52 -16.51 5.16
C THR A 6 3.04 -17.19 3.89
N THR A 7 2.55 -18.40 3.55
CA THR A 7 3.00 -19.15 2.36
C THR A 7 2.61 -18.46 1.06
N ARG A 8 1.36 -17.98 0.96
CA ARG A 8 0.85 -17.25 -0.21
C ARG A 8 1.56 -15.92 -0.42
N TYR A 9 1.99 -15.22 0.65
CA TYR A 9 2.73 -13.97 0.52
C TYR A 9 4.16 -14.19 0.02
N ARG A 10 4.84 -15.24 0.46
CA ARG A 10 6.17 -15.59 -0.06
C ARG A 10 6.13 -15.99 -1.53
N GLU A 11 5.11 -16.75 -1.93
CA GLU A 11 4.89 -17.08 -3.34
C GLU A 11 4.59 -15.84 -4.18
N ALA A 12 3.65 -14.99 -3.72
CA ALA A 12 3.34 -13.72 -4.37
C ALA A 12 4.58 -12.83 -4.53
N LEU A 13 5.41 -12.74 -3.50
CA LEU A 13 6.68 -12.01 -3.55
C LEU A 13 7.59 -12.52 -4.67
N GLY A 14 7.63 -13.84 -4.92
CA GLY A 14 8.36 -14.44 -6.03
C GLY A 14 7.89 -13.94 -7.40
N TYR A 15 6.57 -13.95 -7.64
CA TYR A 15 5.99 -13.43 -8.89
C TYR A 15 6.18 -11.91 -9.04
N ILE A 16 5.93 -11.15 -7.98
CA ILE A 16 6.06 -9.69 -7.99
C ILE A 16 7.52 -9.29 -8.22
N ARG A 17 8.51 -10.01 -7.66
CA ARG A 17 9.94 -9.77 -7.95
C ARG A 17 10.26 -9.96 -9.43
N LYS A 18 9.73 -11.01 -10.07
CA LYS A 18 9.91 -11.22 -11.52
C LYS A 18 9.26 -10.09 -12.33
N ALA A 19 8.05 -9.66 -11.95
CA ALA A 19 7.36 -8.55 -12.59
C ALA A 19 8.14 -7.23 -12.44
N LEU A 20 8.63 -6.93 -11.24
CA LEU A 20 9.38 -5.72 -10.92
C LEU A 20 10.70 -5.64 -11.68
N LYS A 21 11.40 -6.78 -11.88
CA LYS A 21 12.59 -6.83 -12.74
C LYS A 21 12.30 -6.43 -14.18
N ARG A 22 11.11 -6.76 -14.70
CA ARG A 22 10.71 -6.44 -16.08
C ARG A 22 10.18 -5.01 -16.20
N ARG A 23 9.46 -4.52 -15.18
CA ARG A 23 8.83 -3.20 -15.16
C ARG A 23 9.09 -2.50 -13.82
N PRO A 24 10.30 -1.94 -13.60
CA PRO A 24 10.71 -1.41 -12.29
C PRO A 24 10.01 -0.12 -11.87
N ASN A 25 9.31 0.54 -12.79
CA ASN A 25 8.62 1.82 -12.59
C ASN A 25 7.09 1.71 -12.74
N ASP A 26 6.55 0.50 -12.89
CA ASP A 26 5.11 0.27 -12.98
C ASP A 26 4.47 0.50 -11.60
N PRO A 27 3.58 1.49 -11.43
CA PRO A 27 3.01 1.81 -10.13
C PRO A 27 2.22 0.66 -9.50
N ALA A 28 1.53 -0.15 -10.31
CA ALA A 28 0.72 -1.26 -9.80
C ALA A 28 1.61 -2.41 -9.29
N ILE A 29 2.75 -2.66 -9.95
CA ILE A 29 3.74 -3.65 -9.48
C ILE A 29 4.42 -3.15 -8.20
N LEU A 30 4.76 -1.86 -8.13
CA LEU A 30 5.34 -1.26 -6.94
C LEU A 30 4.34 -1.29 -5.76
N ASP A 31 3.05 -1.01 -6.01
CA ASP A 31 1.99 -1.13 -5.01
C ASP A 31 1.88 -2.57 -4.48
N SER A 32 1.79 -3.54 -5.39
CA SER A 32 1.76 -4.97 -5.04
C SER A 32 2.98 -5.40 -4.20
N MET A 33 4.18 -4.91 -4.56
CA MET A 33 5.40 -5.15 -3.80
C MET A 33 5.34 -4.54 -2.41
N GLY A 34 4.86 -3.30 -2.30
CA GLY A 34 4.68 -2.63 -1.03
C GLY A 34 3.69 -3.37 -0.13
N TRP A 35 2.56 -3.79 -0.70
CA TRP A 35 1.53 -4.52 0.01
C TRP A 35 2.03 -5.87 0.53
N VAL A 36 2.71 -6.67 -0.30
CA VAL A 36 3.23 -7.98 0.15
C VAL A 36 4.29 -7.82 1.24
N GLN A 37 5.14 -6.78 1.18
CA GLN A 37 6.11 -6.50 2.23
C GLN A 37 5.42 -6.14 3.55
N TYR A 38 4.34 -5.36 3.51
CA TYR A 38 3.53 -5.09 4.69
C TYR A 38 2.94 -6.38 5.28
N ARG A 39 2.37 -7.25 4.44
CA ARG A 39 1.82 -8.55 4.88
C ARG A 39 2.87 -9.49 5.47
N LEU A 40 4.14 -9.28 5.15
CA LEU A 40 5.29 -9.99 5.72
C LEU A 40 5.88 -9.30 6.97
N GLY A 41 5.35 -8.15 7.39
CA GLY A 41 5.83 -7.38 8.54
C GLY A 41 6.99 -6.43 8.25
N HIS A 42 7.40 -6.30 6.99
CA HIS A 42 8.52 -5.46 6.55
C HIS A 42 8.04 -4.02 6.25
N TYR A 43 7.70 -3.27 7.32
CA TYR A 43 7.14 -1.92 7.21
C TYR A 43 8.05 -0.94 6.45
N PRO A 44 9.37 -0.84 6.72
CA PRO A 44 10.23 0.12 6.01
C PRO A 44 10.24 -0.08 4.50
N GLU A 45 10.34 -1.33 4.05
CA GLU A 45 10.32 -1.73 2.65
C GLU A 45 8.96 -1.43 2.02
N ALA A 46 7.87 -1.79 2.70
CA ALA A 46 6.52 -1.52 2.25
C ALA A 46 6.30 -0.02 1.98
N LEU A 47 6.70 0.83 2.94
CA LEU A 47 6.60 2.28 2.82
C LEU A 47 7.46 2.83 1.67
N GLY A 48 8.64 2.27 1.43
CA GLY A 48 9.50 2.67 0.31
C GLY A 48 8.83 2.42 -1.04
N PHE A 49 8.28 1.22 -1.24
CA PHE A 49 7.59 0.86 -2.47
C PHE A 49 6.30 1.65 -2.68
N LEU A 50 5.45 1.77 -1.65
CA LEU A 50 4.17 2.48 -1.74
C LEU A 50 4.34 3.98 -2.01
N ARG A 51 5.34 4.63 -1.41
CA ARG A 51 5.64 6.05 -1.71
C ARG A 51 6.04 6.25 -3.17
N ARG A 52 6.87 5.34 -3.71
CA ARG A 52 7.27 5.39 -5.12
C ARG A 52 6.10 5.11 -6.06
N ALA A 53 5.26 4.12 -5.73
CA ALA A 53 4.03 3.80 -6.45
C ALA A 53 3.07 4.99 -6.49
N LEU A 54 2.86 5.65 -5.35
CA LEU A 54 1.97 6.81 -5.25
C LEU A 54 2.48 7.99 -6.08
N LYS A 55 3.80 8.22 -6.05
CA LYS A 55 4.43 9.28 -6.85
C LYS A 55 4.26 9.01 -8.35
N LEU A 56 4.54 7.79 -8.81
CA LEU A 56 4.51 7.44 -10.24
C LEU A 56 3.09 7.31 -10.80
N SER A 57 2.10 7.01 -9.96
CA SER A 57 0.68 6.95 -10.34
C SER A 57 -0.02 8.32 -10.39
N GLY A 58 0.67 9.41 -10.02
CA GLY A 58 0.04 10.73 -9.93
C GLY A 58 -0.97 10.85 -8.77
N GLY A 59 -0.78 10.07 -7.70
CA GLY A 59 -1.64 10.12 -6.52
C GLY A 59 -2.90 9.26 -6.65
N ASN A 60 -2.79 8.03 -7.15
CA ASN A 60 -3.89 7.06 -7.15
C ASN A 60 -4.42 6.81 -5.72
N ASP A 61 -5.74 6.71 -5.59
CA ASP A 61 -6.46 6.61 -4.33
C ASP A 61 -6.32 5.25 -3.62
N GLU A 62 -6.31 4.14 -4.37
CA GLU A 62 -6.04 2.80 -3.81
C GLU A 62 -4.62 2.71 -3.22
N ILE A 63 -3.62 3.20 -3.96
CA ILE A 63 -2.23 3.23 -3.47
C ILE A 63 -2.10 4.14 -2.25
N ALA A 64 -2.82 5.27 -2.23
CA ALA A 64 -2.85 6.14 -1.06
C ALA A 64 -3.53 5.46 0.15
N ALA A 65 -4.57 4.67 -0.08
CA ALA A 65 -5.22 3.87 0.95
C ALA A 65 -4.23 2.86 1.56
N HIS A 66 -3.53 2.09 0.72
CA HIS A 66 -2.49 1.16 1.16
C HIS A 66 -1.36 1.87 1.91
N LEU A 67 -0.80 2.97 1.37
CA LEU A 67 0.27 3.71 2.05
C LEU A 67 -0.15 4.19 3.44
N GLY A 68 -1.35 4.73 3.57
CA GLY A 68 -1.85 5.17 4.86
C GLY A 68 -2.14 4.01 5.80
N GLU A 69 -2.62 2.86 5.32
CA GLU A 69 -2.83 1.65 6.15
C GLU A 69 -1.50 1.11 6.69
N VAL A 70 -0.44 1.08 5.87
CA VAL A 70 0.91 0.69 6.32
C VAL A 70 1.48 1.69 7.31
N LEU A 71 1.33 3.00 7.06
CA LEU A 71 1.74 4.04 8.01
C LEU A 71 0.98 3.92 9.34
N TRP A 72 -0.30 3.57 9.28
CA TRP A 72 -1.13 3.37 10.46
C TRP A 72 -0.62 2.19 11.29
N ALA A 73 -0.41 1.04 10.64
CA ALA A 73 0.12 -0.15 11.30
C ALA A 73 1.55 0.03 11.85
N ASP A 74 2.35 0.89 11.24
CA ASP A 74 3.69 1.31 11.71
C ASP A 74 3.64 2.41 12.80
N GLY A 75 2.46 2.72 13.36
CA GLY A 75 2.27 3.72 14.43
C GLY A 75 2.35 5.19 13.98
N LYS A 76 2.59 5.45 12.69
CA LYS A 76 2.73 6.79 12.11
C LYS A 76 1.38 7.40 11.74
N HIS A 77 0.44 7.42 12.69
CA HIS A 77 -0.96 7.80 12.46
C HIS A 77 -1.13 9.21 11.87
N ALA A 78 -0.33 10.19 12.32
CA ALA A 78 -0.37 11.55 11.78
C ALA A 78 0.02 11.59 10.30
N ALA A 79 1.02 10.80 9.89
CA ALA A 79 1.43 10.69 8.49
C ALA A 79 0.36 9.97 7.65
N ALA A 80 -0.24 8.90 8.18
CA ALA A 80 -1.34 8.19 7.53
C ALA A 80 -2.52 9.14 7.23
N ARG A 81 -2.96 9.93 8.22
CA ARG A 81 -4.03 10.92 8.05
C ARG A 81 -3.68 11.97 6.99
N LYS A 82 -2.44 12.47 6.96
CA LYS A 82 -1.99 13.43 5.93
C LYS A 82 -2.10 12.85 4.52
N VAL A 83 -1.67 11.59 4.33
CA VAL A 83 -1.76 10.90 3.03
C VAL A 83 -3.22 10.74 2.60
N TRP A 84 -4.08 10.19 3.48
CA TRP A 84 -5.48 9.98 3.16
C TRP A 84 -6.24 11.28 2.90
N GLN A 85 -6.00 12.34 3.68
CA GLN A 85 -6.62 13.65 3.43
C GLN A 85 -6.18 14.23 2.08
N ALA A 86 -4.90 14.12 1.73
CA ALA A 86 -4.42 14.59 0.42
C ALA A 86 -5.05 13.81 -0.74
N ALA A 87 -5.20 12.50 -0.59
CA ALA A 87 -5.83 11.67 -1.61
C ALA A 87 -7.35 11.92 -1.70
N LEU A 88 -8.07 12.09 -0.59
CA LEU A 88 -9.50 12.45 -0.59
C LEU A 88 -9.77 13.82 -1.21
N ARG A 89 -8.84 14.79 -1.10
CA ARG A 89 -8.98 16.07 -1.82
C ARG A 89 -8.89 15.91 -3.34
N ARG A 90 -8.13 14.93 -3.82
CA ARG A 90 -7.95 14.65 -5.26
C ARG A 90 -9.06 13.74 -5.80
N HIS A 91 -9.49 12.78 -4.98
CA HIS A 91 -10.46 11.75 -5.30
C HIS A 91 -11.57 11.74 -4.25
N PRO A 92 -12.43 12.79 -4.21
CA PRO A 92 -13.45 12.92 -3.19
C PRO A 92 -14.40 11.71 -3.20
N ASP A 93 -14.71 11.14 -4.35
CA ASP A 93 -15.68 10.04 -4.46
C ASP A 93 -15.08 8.64 -4.29
N SER A 94 -13.80 8.54 -3.89
CA SER A 94 -13.14 7.26 -3.67
C SER A 94 -13.80 6.46 -2.55
N THR A 95 -14.54 5.43 -2.93
CA THR A 95 -15.20 4.49 -2.01
C THR A 95 -14.18 3.66 -1.25
N ALA A 96 -13.14 3.18 -1.93
CA ALA A 96 -12.07 2.38 -1.35
C ALA A 96 -11.32 3.14 -0.26
N LEU A 97 -10.88 4.37 -0.54
CA LEU A 97 -10.16 5.19 0.43
C LEU A 97 -11.02 5.55 1.64
N ARG A 98 -12.27 5.96 1.42
CA ARG A 98 -13.21 6.26 2.52
C ARG A 98 -13.47 5.04 3.41
N ALA A 99 -13.59 3.85 2.83
CA ALA A 99 -13.77 2.62 3.58
C ALA A 99 -12.57 2.32 4.49
N VAL A 100 -11.34 2.49 4.00
CA VAL A 100 -10.12 2.30 4.80
C VAL A 100 -10.03 3.33 5.93
N VAL A 101 -10.25 4.62 5.64
CA VAL A 101 -10.23 5.68 6.65
C VAL A 101 -11.27 5.40 7.74
N LYS A 102 -12.50 5.08 7.38
CA LYS A 102 -13.57 4.76 8.35
C LYS A 102 -13.22 3.57 9.24
N ARG A 103 -12.53 2.56 8.69
CA ARG A 103 -12.14 1.35 9.43
C ARG A 103 -10.99 1.60 10.41
N LEU A 104 -9.99 2.39 10.01
CA LEU A 104 -8.76 2.55 10.79
C LEU A 104 -8.72 3.82 11.64
N ALA A 105 -9.38 4.88 11.17
CA ALA A 105 -9.38 6.21 11.78
C ALA A 105 -10.80 6.79 11.80
N PRO A 106 -11.74 6.14 12.52
CA PRO A 106 -13.13 6.60 12.63
C PRO A 106 -13.24 8.00 13.25
#